data_AF-A0A2K3KHF8-F1
#
_entry.id   AF-A0A2K3KHF8-F1
#
_cell.length_a   1.000
_cell.length_b   1.000
_cell.length_c   1.000
_cell.angle_alpha   90.00
_cell.angle_beta   90.00
_cell.angle_gamma   90.00
#
_symmetry.space_group_name_H-M   'P 1'
#
loop_
_entity.id
_entity.type
_entity.pdbx_description
1 polymer ?
#
loop_
_entity_poly.entity_id
_entity_poly.type
_entity_poly.pdbx_seq_one_letter_code
_entity_poly.pdbx_strand_id
1 'polypeptide(L)'
;MTYNIQDEFHRQGYFGVKITPLGANLVLLEEQEEGEVRALMEDAKSWLDQWFRDIRPWSTREVDKSRLVWLRIYGVPIHAWND
;
A
#
# COMPACT_ATOMS: atom_id res chain seq x y z
N MET A 1 10.93 5.00 -7.37
CA MET A 1 9.64 4.74 -8.04
C MET A 1 8.67 4.36 -6.94
N THR A 2 7.79 5.26 -6.52
CA THR A 2 6.78 4.93 -5.50
C THR A 2 5.80 3.97 -6.18
N TYR A 3 5.72 2.72 -5.70
CA TYR A 3 4.83 1.73 -6.29
C TYR A 3 3.39 2.22 -6.05
N ASN A 4 2.69 2.63 -7.11
CA ASN A 4 1.34 3.19 -6.98
C ASN A 4 0.33 2.04 -7.00
N ILE A 5 0.06 1.48 -5.83
CA ILE A 5 -0.88 0.37 -5.65
C ILE A 5 -2.28 0.69 -6.18
N GLN A 6 -2.68 1.97 -6.26
CA GLN A 6 -3.94 2.40 -6.88
C GLN A 6 -4.03 1.96 -8.36
N ASP A 7 -2.93 2.07 -9.11
CA ASP A 7 -2.93 1.73 -10.53
C ASP A 7 -3.15 0.23 -10.75
N GLU A 8 -2.77 -0.59 -9.78
CA GLU A 8 -2.95 -2.03 -9.84
C GLU A 8 -4.41 -2.44 -9.58
N PHE A 9 -5.09 -1.75 -8.66
CA PHE A 9 -6.55 -1.90 -8.48
C PHE A 9 -7.30 -1.52 -9.77
N HIS A 10 -6.94 -0.41 -10.39
CA HIS A 10 -7.54 0.02 -11.65
C HIS A 10 -7.31 -1.00 -12.79
N ARG A 11 -6.13 -1.63 -12.84
CA ARG A 11 -5.83 -2.68 -13.84
C ARG A 11 -6.69 -3.93 -13.69
N GLN A 12 -7.08 -4.26 -12.45
CA GLN A 12 -8.01 -5.35 -12.19
C GLN A 12 -9.49 -4.95 -12.38
N GLY A 13 -9.76 -3.68 -12.72
CA GLY A 13 -11.11 -3.16 -12.94
C GLY A 13 -11.81 -2.64 -11.67
N TYR A 14 -11.09 -2.52 -10.55
CA TYR A 14 -11.63 -1.97 -9.31
C TYR A 14 -11.39 -0.47 -9.24
N PHE A 15 -12.46 0.31 -9.49
CA PHE A 15 -12.42 1.78 -9.46
C PHE A 15 -13.13 2.39 -8.25
N GLY A 16 -13.99 1.62 -7.59
CA GLY A 16 -14.74 2.04 -6.40
C GLY A 16 -13.87 2.20 -5.16
N VAL A 17 -12.78 1.44 -5.08
CA VAL A 17 -11.89 1.47 -3.91
C VAL A 17 -10.75 2.46 -4.13
N LYS A 18 -10.70 3.48 -3.28
CA LYS A 18 -9.61 4.45 -3.21
C LYS A 18 -8.55 3.97 -2.22
N ILE A 19 -7.29 4.04 -2.64
CA ILE A 19 -6.13 3.55 -1.92
C ILE A 19 -5.31 4.74 -1.41
N THR A 20 -5.22 4.91 -0.08
CA THR A 20 -4.44 5.98 0.54
C THR A 20 -3.28 5.41 1.35
N PRO A 21 -2.02 5.61 0.94
CA PRO A 21 -0.86 5.20 1.72
C PRO A 21 -0.81 5.98 3.06
N LEU A 22 -0.70 5.28 4.18
CA LEU A 22 -0.62 5.88 5.52
C LEU A 22 0.81 6.01 6.04
N GLY A 23 1.78 5.45 5.31
CA GLY A 23 3.18 5.34 5.73
C GLY A 23 3.68 3.91 5.55
N ALA A 24 5.01 3.75 5.48
CA ALA A 24 5.73 2.48 5.33
C ALA A 24 4.97 1.39 4.56
N ASN A 25 4.33 0.45 5.27
CA ASN A 25 3.61 -0.69 4.70
C ASN A 25 2.10 -0.66 5.00
N LEU A 26 1.57 0.48 5.47
CA LEU A 26 0.16 0.67 5.82
C LEU A 26 -0.57 1.43 4.72
N VAL A 27 -1.73 0.92 4.37
CA VAL A 27 -2.59 1.43 3.31
C VAL A 27 -4.03 1.43 3.81
N LEU A 28 -4.74 2.52 3.57
CA LEU A 28 -6.17 2.65 3.82
C LEU A 28 -6.94 2.34 2.54
N LEU A 29 -7.90 1.43 2.65
CA LEU A 29 -8.89 1.16 1.61
C LEU A 29 -10.17 1.94 1.97
N GLU A 30 -10.55 2.86 1.10
CA GLU A 30 -11.75 3.68 1.24
C GLU A 30 -12.74 3.26 0.15
N GLU A 31 -13.95 2.88 0.54
CA GLU A 31 -15.05 2.60 -0.40
C GLU A 31 -15.71 3.91 -0.83
N GLN A 32 -16.00 4.05 -2.13
CA GLN A 32 -16.77 5.19 -2.63
C GLN A 32 -18.27 4.94 -2.47
N GLU A 33 -18.68 3.69 -2.64
CA GLU A 33 -20.04 3.21 -2.37
C GLU A 33 -20.01 2.10 -1.30
N GLU A 34 -21.04 2.07 -0.45
CA GLU A 34 -21.12 1.10 0.65
C GLU A 34 -21.14 -0.33 0.10
N GLY A 35 -20.19 -1.14 0.57
CA GLY A 35 -20.11 -2.56 0.22
C GLY A 35 -19.11 -2.89 -0.90
N GLU A 36 -18.49 -1.90 -1.55
CA GLU A 36 -17.48 -2.14 -2.59
C GLU A 36 -16.25 -2.89 -2.05
N VAL A 37 -15.76 -2.50 -0.87
CA VAL A 37 -14.63 -3.19 -0.24
C VAL A 37 -15.02 -4.61 0.15
N ARG A 38 -16.26 -4.82 0.60
CA ARG A 38 -16.75 -6.16 0.96
C ARG A 38 -16.86 -7.06 -0.28
N ALA A 39 -17.44 -6.56 -1.37
CA ALA A 39 -17.52 -7.28 -2.63
C ALA A 39 -16.11 -7.64 -3.15
N LEU A 40 -15.17 -6.69 -3.09
CA LEU A 40 -13.77 -6.92 -3.45
C LEU A 40 -13.12 -8.04 -2.61
N MET A 41 -13.37 -8.05 -1.29
CA MET A 41 -12.84 -9.08 -0.38
C MET A 41 -13.44 -10.46 -0.65
N GLU A 42 -14.67 -10.53 -1.17
CA GLU A 42 -15.35 -11.78 -1.54
C GLU A 42 -14.90 -12.29 -2.92
N ASP A 43 -14.80 -11.40 -3.91
CA ASP A 43 -14.49 -11.75 -5.31
C ASP A 43 -12.99 -11.92 -5.59
N ALA A 44 -12.12 -11.14 -4.93
CA ALA A 44 -10.71 -11.00 -5.27
C ALA A 44 -9.75 -11.37 -4.14
N LYS A 45 -10.21 -12.15 -3.16
CA LYS A 45 -9.42 -12.48 -1.96
C LYS A 45 -8.01 -12.99 -2.26
N SER A 46 -7.89 -13.95 -3.19
CA SER A 46 -6.61 -14.56 -3.55
C SER A 46 -5.65 -13.58 -4.23
N TRP A 47 -6.17 -12.54 -4.87
CA TRP A 47 -5.36 -11.46 -5.43
C TRP A 47 -4.93 -10.48 -4.33
N LEU A 48 -5.85 -10.09 -3.44
CA LEU A 48 -5.54 -9.24 -2.30
C LEU A 48 -4.49 -9.83 -1.37
N ASP A 49 -4.54 -11.15 -1.13
CA ASP A 49 -3.57 -11.88 -0.30
C ASP A 49 -2.13 -11.84 -0.88
N GLN A 50 -1.96 -11.50 -2.17
CA GLN A 50 -0.63 -11.29 -2.78
C GLN A 50 -0.02 -9.93 -2.42
N TRP A 51 -0.87 -8.94 -2.14
CA TRP A 51 -0.47 -7.57 -1.87
C TRP A 51 -0.42 -7.25 -0.38
N PHE A 52 -1.39 -7.76 0.37
CA PHE A 52 -1.59 -7.42 1.77
C PHE A 52 -1.41 -8.65 2.66
N ARG A 53 -0.60 -8.48 3.71
CA ARG A 53 -0.44 -9.51 4.74
C ARG A 53 -1.67 -9.64 5.63
N ASP A 54 -2.34 -8.52 5.90
CA ASP A 54 -3.48 -8.44 6.80
C ASP A 54 -4.41 -7.31 6.34
N ILE A 55 -5.71 -7.58 6.34
CA ILE A 55 -6.77 -6.61 5.98
C ILE A 55 -7.81 -6.66 7.09
N ARG A 56 -8.06 -5.50 7.71
CA ARG A 56 -8.98 -5.39 8.85
C ARG A 56 -9.68 -4.04 8.89
N PRO A 57 -10.82 -3.95 9.59
CA PRO A 57 -11.55 -2.68 9.73
C PRO A 57 -10.65 -1.60 10.31
N TRP A 58 -10.73 -0.41 9.72
CA TRP A 58 -9.94 0.73 10.16
C TRP A 58 -10.35 1.17 11.58
N SER A 59 -9.38 1.62 12.36
CA SER A 59 -9.62 2.27 13.65
C SER A 59 -8.65 3.43 13.86
N THR A 60 -9.01 4.41 14.69
CA THR A 60 -8.14 5.55 15.02
C THR A 60 -6.85 5.17 15.75
N ARG A 61 -6.74 3.92 16.23
CA ARG A 61 -5.54 3.37 16.86
C ARG A 61 -4.53 2.83 15.84
N GLU A 62 -4.94 2.70 14.59
CA GLU A 62 -4.08 2.26 13.49
C GLU A 62 -3.18 3.40 13.04
N VAL A 63 -2.02 3.48 13.69
CA VAL A 63 -0.97 4.45 13.37
C VAL A 63 0.30 3.70 12.99
N ASP A 64 0.92 4.09 11.89
CA ASP A 64 2.20 3.52 11.49
C ASP A 64 3.29 3.85 12.51
N LYS A 65 3.95 2.82 13.02
CA LYS A 65 5.06 2.93 13.97
C LYS A 65 6.42 2.97 13.29
N SER A 66 6.46 2.69 12.00
CA SER A 66 7.66 2.63 11.18
C SER A 66 7.72 3.79 10.20
N ARG A 67 8.92 4.26 9.90
CA ARG A 67 9.14 5.28 8.86
C ARG A 67 10.16 4.73 7.88
N LEU A 68 9.71 4.54 6.64
CA LEU A 68 10.59 4.25 5.52
C LEU A 68 10.98 5.58 4.87
N VAL A 69 12.27 5.84 4.76
CA VAL A 69 12.79 7.01 4.03
C VAL A 69 13.81 6.56 3.01
N TRP A 70 13.71 7.09 1.80
CA TRP A 70 14.73 6.93 0.78
C TRP A 70 15.86 7.93 1.03
N LEU A 71 17.00 7.43 1.51
CA LEU A 71 18.20 8.25 1.62
C LEU A 71 18.92 8.27 0.28
N ARG A 72 19.19 9.47 -0.22
CA ARG A 72 20.06 9.66 -1.37
C ARG A 72 21.34 10.33 -0.88
N ILE A 73 22.42 9.57 -0.91
CA ILE A 73 23.74 10.03 -0.46
C ILE A 73 24.53 10.46 -1.69
N TYR A 74 25.16 11.64 -1.63
CA TYR A 74 25.96 12.21 -2.71
C TYR A 74 27.41 12.35 -2.26
N GLY A 75 28.35 12.27 -3.21
CA GLY A 75 29.78 12.50 -2.93
C GLY A 75 30.48 11.36 -2.18
N VAL A 76 29.88 10.17 -2.11
CA VAL A 76 30.54 8.98 -1.55
C VAL A 76 31.69 8.58 -2.47
N PRO A 77 32.95 8.55 -1.98
CA PRO A 77 34.09 8.09 -2.77
C PRO A 77 33.88 6.65 -3.24
N ILE A 78 34.27 6.33 -4.48
CA ILE A 78 34.01 5.01 -5.08
C ILE A 78 34.64 3.85 -4.30
N HIS A 79 35.78 4.10 -3.65
CA HIS A 79 36.48 3.11 -2.82
C HIS A 79 35.75 2.81 -1.50
N ALA A 80 34.77 3.61 -1.09
CA ALA A 80 33.97 3.42 0.11
C ALA A 80 32.60 2.76 -0.16
N TRP A 81 32.33 2.35 -1.41
CA TRP A 81 31.04 1.79 -1.80
C TRP A 81 30.95 0.26 -1.61
N ASN A 82 32.09 -0.44 -1.63
CA ASN A 82 32.17 -1.90 -1.55
C ASN A 82 33.17 -2.31 -0.45
N ASP A 83 32.71 -2.33 0.79
CA ASP A 83 33.30 -3.11 1.88
C ASP A 83 32.30 -4.20 2.29
#